data_AF-A0A971JXK7-F1
#
_entry.id   AF-A0A971JXK7-F1
#
_cell.length_a   1.000
_cell.length_b   1.000
_cell.length_c   1.000
_cell.angle_alpha   90.00
_cell.angle_beta   90.00
_cell.angle_gamma   90.00
#
_symmetry.space_group_name_H-M   'P 1'
#
loop_
_entity.id
_entity.type
_entity.pdbx_description
1 polymer ?
#
loop_
_entity_poly.entity_id
_entity_poly.type
_entity_poly.pdbx_seq_one_letter_code
_entity_poly.pdbx_strand_id
1 'polypeptide(L)'
;MLVGLLNLVFTILNWALVLLQWALVVYVILSLVLPQNKYTQLLGKYAQVLLTPVRRQMERFFPKLVSIGMDVSPIVLWLLIFVVRWLLELLRNILI
;
A
#
# COMPACT_ATOMS: atom_id res chain seq x y z
N MET A 1 -32.29 2.00 0.65
CA MET A 1 -31.37 2.18 1.80
C MET A 1 -30.13 1.28 1.71
N LEU A 2 -30.28 -0.04 1.46
CA LEU A 2 -29.16 -0.99 1.34
C LEU A 2 -28.11 -0.59 0.27
N VAL A 3 -28.54 -0.24 -0.94
CA VAL A 3 -27.62 0.19 -2.02
C VAL A 3 -26.80 1.43 -1.64
N GLY A 4 -27.42 2.40 -0.96
CA GLY A 4 -26.73 3.60 -0.47
C GLY A 4 -25.68 3.31 0.60
N LEU A 5 -25.98 2.40 1.54
CA LEU A 5 -25.02 1.94 2.55
C LEU A 5 -23.85 1.17 1.91
N LEU A 6 -24.14 0.29 0.95
CA LEU A 6 -23.11 -0.46 0.22
C LEU A 6 -22.17 0.49 -0.52
N ASN A 7 -22.74 1.49 -1.20
CA ASN A 7 -21.99 2.52 -1.92
C ASN A 7 -21.09 3.34 -1.00
N LEU A 8 -21.59 3.67 0.20
CA LEU A 8 -20.83 4.39 1.22
C LEU A 8 -19.64 3.55 1.70
N VAL A 9 -19.83 2.25 1.97
CA VAL A 9 -18.75 1.34 2.37
C VAL A 9 -17.66 1.26 1.29
N PHE A 10 -18.03 1.05 0.02
CA PHE A 10 -17.07 1.04 -1.09
C PHE A 10 -16.31 2.36 -1.21
N THR A 11 -17.00 3.49 -0.99
CA THR A 11 -16.38 4.82 -1.04
C THR A 11 -15.37 5.02 0.08
N ILE A 12 -15.71 4.65 1.32
CA ILE A 12 -14.80 4.73 2.48
C ILE A 12 -13.57 3.84 2.26
N LEU A 13 -13.78 2.60 1.81
CA LEU A 13 -12.68 1.67 1.55
C LEU A 13 -11.75 2.19 0.46
N ASN A 14 -12.29 2.73 -0.64
CA ASN A 14 -11.47 3.31 -1.70
C ASN A 14 -10.67 4.51 -1.17
N TRP A 15 -11.30 5.39 -0.37
CA TRP A 15 -10.61 6.52 0.27
C TRP A 15 -9.48 6.08 1.20
N ALA A 16 -9.71 5.05 2.02
CA ALA A 16 -8.69 4.50 2.91
C ALA A 16 -7.48 3.96 2.12
N LEU A 17 -7.73 3.26 1.01
CA LEU A 17 -6.69 2.74 0.13
C LEU A 17 -5.90 3.87 -0.55
N VAL A 18 -6.57 4.94 -1.00
CA VAL A 18 -5.91 6.15 -1.54
C VAL A 18 -5.00 6.79 -0.50
N LEU A 19 -5.49 6.96 0.74
CA LEU A 19 -4.69 7.52 1.83
C LEU A 19 -3.46 6.67 2.12
N LEU A 20 -3.61 5.35 2.14
CA LEU A 20 -2.49 4.42 2.33
C LEU A 20 -1.46 4.53 1.19
N GLN A 21 -1.94 4.67 -0.05
CA GLN A 21 -1.10 4.83 -1.23
C GLN A 21 -0.26 6.12 -1.16
N TRP A 22 -0.87 7.24 -0.74
CA TRP A 22 -0.16 8.49 -0.48
C TRP A 22 0.80 8.40 0.71
N ALA A 23 0.42 7.72 1.79
CA ALA A 23 1.28 7.54 2.95
C ALA A 23 2.57 6.77 2.59
N LEU A 24 2.48 5.78 1.68
CA LEU A 24 3.64 5.09 1.14
C LEU A 24 4.55 6.01 0.33
N VAL A 25 3.98 6.86 -0.52
CA VAL A 25 4.74 7.86 -1.29
C VAL A 25 5.45 8.83 -0.35
N VAL A 26 4.75 9.35 0.66
CA VAL A 26 5.32 10.24 1.68
C VAL A 26 6.46 9.54 2.43
N TYR A 27 6.27 8.28 2.81
CA TYR A 27 7.33 7.49 3.45
C TYR A 27 8.58 7.36 2.57
N VAL A 28 8.42 7.04 1.28
CA VAL A 28 9.54 6.92 0.33
C VAL A 28 10.24 8.26 0.14
N ILE A 29 9.50 9.37 0.01
CA ILE A 29 10.10 10.70 -0.11
C ILE A 29 10.86 11.05 1.18
N LEU A 30 10.26 10.85 2.35
CA LEU A 30 10.89 11.15 3.63
C LEU A 30 12.11 10.28 3.91
N SER A 31 12.10 9.01 3.49
CA SER A 31 13.25 8.12 3.65
C SER A 31 14.42 8.55 2.75
N LEU A 32 14.15 9.14 1.58
CA LEU A 32 15.16 9.68 0.67
C LEU A 32 15.70 11.05 1.13
N VAL A 33 14.82 11.98 1.53
CA VAL A 33 15.20 13.36 1.84
C VAL A 33 15.68 13.52 3.27
N LEU A 34 15.05 12.85 4.24
CA LEU A 34 15.29 13.00 5.68
C LEU A 34 15.34 11.64 6.41
N PRO A 35 16.31 10.76 6.09
CA PRO A 35 16.36 9.40 6.62
C PRO A 35 16.48 9.34 8.15
N GLN A 36 17.12 10.32 8.79
CA GLN A 36 17.36 10.32 10.24
C GLN A 36 16.29 11.08 11.05
N ASN A 37 15.28 11.66 10.40
CA ASN A 37 14.27 12.44 11.10
C ASN A 37 13.35 11.54 11.96
N LYS A 38 12.96 12.02 13.14
CA LYS A 38 12.10 11.30 14.10
C LYS A 38 10.77 10.89 13.46
N TYR A 39 10.20 11.73 12.60
CA TYR A 39 8.96 11.46 11.88
C TYR A 39 9.13 10.35 10.83
N THR A 40 10.26 10.34 10.10
CA THR A 40 10.59 9.28 9.14
C THR A 40 10.75 7.93 9.83
N GLN A 41 11.36 7.90 11.02
CA GLN A 41 11.50 6.67 11.81
C GLN A 41 10.15 6.16 12.35
N LEU A 42 9.27 7.08 12.78
CA LEU A 42 7.92 6.76 13.23
C LEU A 42 7.08 6.18 12.08
N LEU A 43 7.04 6.86 10.94
CA LEU A 43 6.40 6.37 9.72
C LEU A 43 7.01 5.04 9.27
N GLY A 44 8.33 4.90 9.35
CA GLY A 44 9.04 3.68 9.02
C GLY A 44 8.62 2.49 9.86
N LYS A 45 8.38 2.67 11.17
CA LYS A 45 7.85 1.58 12.02
C LYS A 45 6.48 1.10 11.55
N TYR A 46 5.56 2.00 11.25
CA TYR A 46 4.22 1.63 10.75
C TYR A 46 4.28 1.03 9.35
N ALA A 47 5.07 1.64 8.46
CA ALA A 47 5.26 1.14 7.10
C ALA A 47 5.89 -0.26 7.11
N GLN A 48 6.86 -0.52 7.98
CA GLN A 48 7.48 -1.85 8.11
C GLN A 48 6.50 -2.94 8.50
N VAL A 49 5.46 -2.67 9.30
CA VAL A 49 4.44 -3.67 9.63
C VAL A 49 3.73 -4.17 8.37
N LEU A 50 3.49 -3.27 7.40
CA LEU A 50 2.86 -3.59 6.13
C LEU A 50 3.86 -4.10 5.07
N LEU A 51 5.07 -3.54 5.05
CA LEU A 51 6.11 -3.88 4.09
C LEU A 51 6.79 -5.22 4.40
N THR A 52 6.94 -5.60 5.67
CA THR A 52 7.57 -6.88 6.07
C THR A 52 6.89 -8.11 5.47
N PRO A 53 5.55 -8.29 5.57
CA PRO A 53 4.90 -9.43 4.95
C PRO A 53 5.03 -9.40 3.43
N VAL A 54 4.90 -8.23 2.81
CA VAL A 54 5.09 -8.07 1.35
C VAL A 54 6.51 -8.47 0.94
N ARG A 55 7.51 -7.98 1.66
CA ARG A 55 8.93 -8.28 1.44
C ARG A 55 9.21 -9.78 1.57
N ARG A 56 8.70 -10.44 2.61
CA ARG A 56 8.84 -11.90 2.79
C ARG A 56 8.23 -12.69 1.64
N GLN A 57 7.05 -12.29 1.16
CA GLN A 57 6.44 -12.94 0.00
C GLN A 57 7.27 -12.68 -1.25
N MET A 58 7.75 -11.46 -1.45
CA MET A 58 8.58 -11.09 -2.59
C MET A 58 9.92 -11.85 -2.59
N GLU A 59 10.56 -12.01 -1.43
CA GLU A 59 11.76 -12.84 -1.24
C GLU A 59 11.51 -14.31 -1.61
N ARG A 60 10.31 -14.83 -1.31
CA ARG A 60 9.93 -16.21 -1.63
C ARG A 60 9.67 -16.43 -3.12
N PHE A 61 8.94 -15.52 -3.76
CA PHE A 61 8.55 -15.67 -5.18
C PHE A 61 9.60 -15.15 -6.15
N PHE A 62 10.35 -14.11 -5.76
CA PHE A 62 11.31 -13.41 -6.61
C PHE A 62 12.65 -13.17 -5.90
N PRO A 63 13.38 -14.22 -5.51
CA PRO A 63 14.65 -14.09 -4.80
C PRO A 63 15.71 -13.29 -5.59
N LYS A 64 15.68 -13.35 -6.93
CA LYS A 64 16.58 -12.58 -7.80
C LYS A 64 16.36 -11.07 -7.77
N LEU A 65 15.15 -10.61 -7.44
CA LEU A 65 14.86 -9.17 -7.31
C LEU A 65 15.49 -8.59 -6.04
N VAL A 66 15.59 -9.41 -4.99
CA VAL A 66 16.19 -9.01 -3.70
C VAL A 66 17.71 -8.92 -3.80
N SER A 67 18.34 -9.77 -4.63
CA SER A 67 19.79 -9.74 -4.86
C SER A 67 20.29 -8.46 -5.56
N ILE A 68 19.40 -7.63 -6.10
CA ILE A 68 19.75 -6.35 -6.74
C ILE A 68 20.06 -5.26 -5.68
N GLY A 69 19.83 -5.52 -4.40
CA GLY A 69 20.15 -4.60 -3.30
C GLY A 69 19.21 -3.39 -3.20
N MET A 70 18.19 -3.31 -4.07
CA MET A 70 17.16 -2.28 -4.04
C MET A 70 15.90 -2.84 -3.36
N ASP A 71 15.38 -2.12 -2.36
CA ASP A 71 14.14 -2.52 -1.68
C ASP A 71 12.91 -2.11 -2.51
N VAL A 72 12.43 -3.04 -3.33
CA VAL A 72 11.28 -2.84 -4.23
C VAL A 72 9.94 -3.01 -3.48
N SER A 73 9.97 -3.43 -2.20
CA SER A 73 8.77 -3.72 -1.40
C SER A 73 7.74 -2.58 -1.35
N PRO A 74 8.13 -1.29 -1.24
CA PRO A 74 7.17 -0.18 -1.27
C PRO A 74 6.42 -0.07 -2.59
N ILE A 75 7.11 -0.32 -3.71
CA ILE A 75 6.51 -0.27 -5.06
C ILE A 75 5.55 -1.45 -5.23
N VAL A 76 5.95 -2.64 -4.79
CA VAL A 76 5.09 -3.82 -4.86
C VAL A 76 3.84 -3.63 -4.02
N LEU A 77 3.95 -3.08 -2.80
CA LEU A 77 2.79 -2.79 -1.97
C LEU A 77 1.90 -1.72 -2.63
N TRP A 78 2.48 -0.69 -3.25
CA TRP A 78 1.74 0.34 -4.00
C TRP A 78 0.95 -0.27 -5.18
N LEU A 79 1.56 -1.18 -5.95
CA LEU A 79 0.89 -1.92 -7.02
C LEU A 79 -0.21 -2.84 -6.48
N LEU A 80 0.03 -3.51 -5.35
CA LEU A 80 -0.93 -4.40 -4.72
C LEU A 80 -2.18 -3.61 -4.27
N ILE A 81 -1.97 -2.43 -3.68
CA ILE A 81 -3.07 -1.50 -3.35
C ILE A 81 -3.84 -1.11 -4.62
N PHE A 82 -3.15 -0.80 -5.72
CA PHE A 82 -3.80 -0.46 -6.99
C PHE A 82 -4.68 -1.62 -7.52
N VAL A 83 -4.17 -2.85 -7.51
CA VAL A 83 -4.94 -4.04 -7.91
C VAL A 83 -6.15 -4.24 -7.00
N VAL A 84 -5.99 -4.10 -5.68
CA VAL A 84 -7.11 -4.22 -4.73
C VAL A 84 -8.16 -3.15 -4.99
N ARG A 85 -7.77 -1.91 -5.26
CA ARG A 85 -8.71 -0.83 -5.61
C ARG A 85 -9.47 -1.14 -6.90
N TRP A 86 -8.78 -1.63 -7.93
CA TRP A 86 -9.41 -2.03 -9.18
C TRP A 86 -10.43 -3.16 -8.98
N LEU A 87 -10.07 -4.19 -8.19
CA LEU A 87 -11.00 -5.27 -7.82
C LEU A 87 -12.20 -4.75 -7.04
N LEU A 88 -11.99 -3.80 -6.13
CA LEU A 88 -13.02 -3.20 -5.30
C LEU A 88 -14.00 -2.35 -6.14
N GLU A 89 -13.51 -1.64 -7.15
CA GLU A 89 -14.34 -0.92 -8.12
C GLU A 89 -15.10 -1.87 -9.04
N LEU A 90 -14.49 -2.96 -9.51
CA LEU A 90 -15.20 -4.00 -10.26
C LEU A 90 -16.34 -4.61 -9.43
N LEU A 91 -16.07 -4.97 -8.18
CA LEU A 91 -17.08 -5.49 -7.25
C LEU A 91 -18.22 -4.50 -7.04
N ARG A 92 -17.91 -3.21 -6.87
CA ARG A 92 -18.91 -2.15 -6.75
C ARG A 92 -19.81 -2.11 -7.99
N ASN A 93 -19.25 -2.15 -9.19
CA ASN A 93 -19.99 -2.09 -10.45
C ASN A 93 -20.84 -3.35 -10.72
N ILE A 94 -20.48 -4.49 -10.14
CA ILE A 94 -21.25 -5.74 -10.27
C ILE A 94 -22.41 -5.76 -9.26
N LEU A 95 -22.21 -5.21 -8.06
CA LEU A 95 -23.17 -5.29 -6.95
C LEU A 95 -24.16 -4.13 -6.88
N ILE A 96 -23.85 -2.99 -7.50
CA ILE A 96 -24.63 -1.74 -7.47
C ILE A 96 -24.93 -1.31 -8.91
#